data_AF-A0A7G1IRB2-F1
#
_entry.id   AF-A0A7G1IRB2-F1
#
_cell.length_a   1.000
_cell.length_b   1.000
_cell.length_c   1.000
_cell.angle_alpha   90.00
_cell.angle_beta   90.00
_cell.angle_gamma   90.00
#
_symmetry.space_group_name_H-M   'P 1'
#
loop_
_entity.id
_entity.type
_entity.pdbx_description
1 polymer ?
#
loop_
_entity_poly.entity_id
_entity_poly.type
_entity_poly.pdbx_seq_one_letter_code
_entity_poly.pdbx_strand_id
1 'polypeptide(L)'
;MTGASAVSAATGATVGVVTTRAVEQQRLQRIVDAVARQESRLSWAAGLRDDGSTTLLVTDLAGGWIPPHVRLTANVTLLEPTARRRDASVVDLLGAVVTAAAHEPNAYVAEPGPDAPALTGDRAARSAAPKSMNSARRWSKLCAAATAYRA
;
A
#
# COMPACT_ATOMS: atom_id res chain seq x y z
N MET A 1 37.29 7.94 36.47
CA MET A 1 36.61 6.80 35.82
C MET A 1 35.33 7.32 35.18
N THR A 2 35.43 7.93 34.00
CA THR A 2 34.33 8.65 33.31
C THR A 2 34.50 8.44 31.81
N GLY A 3 33.62 7.67 31.18
CA GLY A 3 33.69 7.45 29.73
C GLY A 3 32.75 6.39 29.13
N ALA A 4 32.11 5.53 29.93
CA ALA A 4 31.34 4.41 29.38
C ALA A 4 29.92 4.76 28.91
N SER A 5 29.30 5.83 29.42
CA SER A 5 27.85 6.06 29.24
C SER A 5 27.44 6.73 27.93
N ALA A 6 28.38 7.35 27.18
CA ALA A 6 28.06 8.05 25.94
C ALA A 6 27.90 7.11 24.73
N VAL A 7 28.59 5.97 24.74
CA VAL A 7 28.54 4.99 23.64
C VAL A 7 27.22 4.21 23.67
N SER A 8 26.71 3.83 24.85
CA SER A 8 25.46 3.07 24.96
C SER A 8 24.22 3.83 24.47
N ALA A 9 24.17 5.16 24.64
CA ALA A 9 23.05 5.97 24.15
C ALA A 9 23.01 6.04 22.61
N ALA A 10 24.17 6.15 21.95
CA ALA A 10 24.26 6.18 20.50
C ALA A 10 23.87 4.82 19.87
N THR A 11 24.31 3.71 20.46
CA THR A 11 23.93 2.36 19.98
C THR A 11 22.47 2.04 20.27
N GLY A 12 21.93 2.43 21.43
CA GLY A 12 20.50 2.25 21.75
C GLY A 12 19.56 3.07 20.85
N ALA A 13 19.94 4.31 20.52
CA ALA A 13 19.15 5.17 19.63
C ALA A 13 19.14 4.65 18.19
N THR A 14 20.29 4.23 17.66
CA THR A 14 20.36 3.65 16.29
C THR A 14 19.60 2.32 16.20
N VAL A 15 19.70 1.45 17.21
CA VAL A 15 18.92 0.21 17.27
C VAL A 15 17.42 0.50 17.38
N GLY A 16 17.00 1.47 18.20
CA GLY A 16 15.58 1.86 18.33
C GLY A 16 14.97 2.46 17.06
N VAL A 17 15.75 3.20 16.28
CA VAL A 17 15.30 3.72 14.97
C VAL A 17 15.17 2.60 13.94
N VAL A 18 16.13 1.67 13.91
CA VAL A 18 16.10 0.51 12.99
C VAL A 18 14.92 -0.41 13.29
N THR A 19 14.64 -0.71 14.56
CA THR A 19 13.49 -1.55 14.93
C THR A 19 12.16 -0.88 14.59
N THR A 20 12.04 0.42 14.83
CA THR A 20 10.82 1.19 14.49
C THR A 20 10.55 1.14 12.98
N ARG A 21 11.57 1.39 12.15
CA ARG A 21 11.45 1.31 10.69
C ARG A 21 11.12 -0.11 10.21
N ALA A 22 11.69 -1.14 10.84
CA ALA A 22 11.39 -2.52 10.50
C ALA A 22 9.94 -2.90 10.84
N VAL A 23 9.41 -2.43 11.97
CA VAL A 23 8.01 -2.64 12.37
C VAL A 23 7.05 -1.92 11.42
N GLU A 24 7.37 -0.68 11.03
CA GLU A 24 6.59 0.06 10.02
C GLU A 24 6.57 -0.66 8.67
N GLN A 25 7.74 -1.11 8.20
CA GLN A 25 7.85 -1.86 6.96
C GLN A 25 7.02 -3.16 7.02
N GLN A 26 7.11 -3.92 8.12
CA GLN A 26 6.31 -5.13 8.32
C GLN A 26 4.82 -4.83 8.38
N ARG A 27 4.42 -3.72 9.00
CA ARG A 27 3.02 -3.27 9.04
C ARG A 27 2.50 -2.97 7.64
N LEU A 28 3.28 -2.25 6.82
CA LEU A 28 2.92 -2.00 5.42
C LEU A 28 2.86 -3.28 4.61
N GLN A 29 3.82 -4.19 4.78
CA GLN A 29 3.82 -5.48 4.09
C GLN A 29 2.54 -6.28 4.41
N ARG A 30 2.13 -6.34 5.68
CA ARG A 30 0.88 -7.02 6.07
C ARG A 30 -0.36 -6.41 5.41
N ILE A 31 -0.39 -5.09 5.21
CA ILE A 31 -1.48 -4.40 4.50
C ILE A 31 -1.47 -4.82 3.03
N VAL A 32 -0.32 -4.77 2.37
CA VAL A 32 -0.17 -5.18 0.97
C VAL A 32 -0.56 -6.64 0.79
N ASP A 33 -0.06 -7.53 1.64
CA ASP A 33 -0.37 -8.96 1.60
C ASP A 33 -1.88 -9.22 1.77
N ALA A 34 -2.56 -8.47 2.63
CA ALA A 34 -4.01 -8.62 2.83
C ALA A 34 -4.83 -8.25 1.59
N VAL A 35 -4.31 -7.33 0.77
CA VAL A 35 -4.94 -6.90 -0.47
C VAL A 35 -4.53 -7.80 -1.64
N ALA A 36 -3.25 -8.16 -1.72
CA ALA A 36 -2.71 -9.09 -2.70
C ALA A 36 -3.31 -10.50 -2.58
N ARG A 37 -3.68 -10.95 -1.38
CA ARG A 37 -4.45 -12.21 -1.21
C ARG A 37 -5.80 -12.18 -1.89
N GLN A 38 -6.43 -11.01 -2.00
CA GLN A 38 -7.73 -10.86 -2.65
C GLN A 38 -7.58 -10.81 -4.17
N GLU A 39 -6.54 -10.13 -4.66
CA GLU A 39 -6.17 -10.12 -6.08
C GLU A 39 -4.66 -10.21 -6.27
N SER A 40 -4.15 -11.44 -6.37
CA SER A 40 -2.72 -11.71 -6.53
C SER A 40 -2.22 -11.38 -7.94
N ARG A 41 -3.12 -11.24 -8.91
CA ARG A 41 -2.78 -10.96 -10.32
C ARG A 41 -2.29 -9.52 -10.57
N LEU A 42 -2.56 -8.63 -9.62
CA LEU A 42 -2.20 -7.22 -9.71
C LEU A 42 -0.95 -6.92 -8.90
N SER A 43 -0.25 -5.86 -9.31
CA SER A 43 0.85 -5.33 -8.53
C SER A 43 0.27 -4.37 -7.50
N TRP A 44 0.73 -4.48 -6.25
CA TRP A 44 0.25 -3.68 -5.13
C TRP A 44 1.42 -2.98 -4.46
N ALA A 45 1.22 -1.76 -3.99
CA ALA A 45 2.19 -1.13 -3.11
C ALA A 45 1.49 -0.28 -2.05
N ALA A 46 2.05 -0.30 -0.84
CA ALA A 46 1.65 0.58 0.24
C ALA A 46 2.84 1.40 0.72
N GLY A 47 2.63 2.68 0.97
CA GLY A 47 3.67 3.58 1.42
C GLY A 47 3.19 4.45 2.57
N LEU A 48 4.09 4.73 3.50
CA LEU A 48 3.86 5.70 4.57
C LEU A 48 4.37 7.07 4.10
N ARG A 49 3.51 8.10 4.19
CA ARG A 49 3.90 9.48 3.93
C ARG A 49 4.88 10.00 5.00
N ASP A 50 5.53 11.11 4.69
CA ASP A 50 6.42 11.85 5.59
C ASP A 50 5.74 12.35 6.87
N ASP A 51 4.40 12.43 6.87
CA ASP A 51 3.59 12.68 8.05
C ASP A 51 3.55 11.51 9.06
N GLY A 52 4.13 10.35 8.72
CA GLY A 52 4.22 9.17 9.57
C GLY A 52 2.89 8.50 9.91
N SER A 53 1.77 8.96 9.34
CA SER A 53 0.42 8.51 9.72
C SER A 53 -0.44 8.15 8.52
N THR A 54 -0.25 8.82 7.38
CA THR A 54 -1.01 8.53 6.16
C THR A 54 -0.37 7.35 5.44
N THR A 55 -1.04 6.21 5.49
CA THR A 55 -0.69 5.03 4.69
C THR A 55 -1.41 5.12 3.34
N LEU A 56 -0.66 5.30 2.26
CA LEU A 56 -1.17 5.24 0.89
C LEU A 56 -1.16 3.81 0.37
N LEU A 57 -2.23 3.39 -0.30
CA LEU A 57 -2.31 2.13 -1.02
C LEU A 57 -2.57 2.38 -2.50
N VAL A 58 -1.78 1.73 -3.37
CA VAL A 58 -1.81 1.89 -4.81
C VAL A 58 -1.72 0.55 -5.53
N THR A 59 -2.23 0.52 -6.75
CA THR A 59 -2.11 -0.62 -7.68
C THR A 59 -1.74 -0.12 -9.07
N ASP A 60 -1.05 -0.94 -9.85
CA ASP A 60 -0.74 -0.67 -11.25
C ASP A 60 -1.99 -0.64 -12.14
N LEU A 61 -3.13 -1.13 -11.63
CA LEU A 61 -4.36 -1.16 -12.37
C LEU A 61 -4.88 0.25 -12.69
N ALA A 62 -4.79 0.54 -14.00
CA ALA A 62 -5.27 1.75 -14.64
C ALA A 62 -4.74 3.07 -14.04
N GLY A 63 -3.69 3.04 -13.21
CA GLY A 63 -3.08 4.24 -12.61
C GLY A 63 -3.53 4.50 -11.16
N GLY A 64 -3.76 3.44 -10.38
CA GLY A 64 -4.05 3.53 -8.95
C GLY A 64 -5.51 3.25 -8.56
N TRP A 65 -6.35 2.73 -9.46
CA TRP A 65 -7.73 2.42 -9.12
C TRP A 65 -7.86 1.07 -8.47
N ILE A 66 -8.59 1.06 -7.36
CA ILE A 66 -8.79 -0.14 -6.57
C ILE A 66 -10.16 -0.73 -6.92
N PRO A 67 -10.21 -2.01 -7.33
CA PRO A 67 -11.45 -2.67 -7.67
C PRO A 67 -12.47 -2.69 -6.51
N PRO A 68 -13.79 -2.62 -6.80
CA PRO A 68 -14.82 -2.54 -5.77
C PRO A 68 -14.94 -3.81 -4.91
N HIS A 69 -14.58 -4.97 -5.43
CA HIS A 69 -14.62 -6.24 -4.69
C HIS A 69 -13.47 -6.38 -3.70
N VAL A 70 -12.33 -5.73 -3.96
CA VAL A 70 -11.21 -5.66 -3.02
C VAL A 70 -11.64 -4.91 -1.76
N ARG A 71 -11.45 -5.53 -0.60
CA ARG A 71 -11.70 -4.96 0.72
C ARG A 71 -10.43 -4.32 1.24
N LEU A 72 -10.58 -3.15 1.86
CA LEU A 72 -9.47 -2.33 2.34
C LEU A 72 -9.32 -2.42 3.86
N THR A 73 -8.07 -2.38 4.32
CA THR A 73 -7.74 -2.33 5.75
C THR A 73 -8.13 -0.99 6.35
N ALA A 74 -8.29 -0.92 7.67
CA ALA A 74 -8.47 0.35 8.36
C ALA A 74 -7.28 1.31 8.09
N ASN A 75 -7.57 2.61 8.03
CA ASN A 75 -6.57 3.70 7.95
C ASN A 75 -5.70 3.74 6.68
N VAL A 76 -6.16 3.14 5.57
CA VAL A 76 -5.52 3.36 4.27
C VAL A 76 -6.20 4.48 3.52
N THR A 77 -5.39 5.31 2.88
CA THR A 77 -5.81 6.37 1.99
C THR A 77 -5.52 5.95 0.56
N LEU A 78 -6.45 6.19 -0.35
CA LEU A 78 -6.28 5.87 -1.75
C LEU A 78 -5.78 7.10 -2.51
N LEU A 79 -5.06 6.86 -3.61
CA LEU A 79 -4.80 7.94 -4.54
C LEU A 79 -6.10 8.44 -5.16
N GLU A 80 -6.15 9.74 -5.41
CA GLU A 80 -7.23 10.32 -6.19
C GLU A 80 -7.24 9.70 -7.60
N PRO A 81 -8.41 9.23 -8.09
CA PRO A 81 -8.55 8.60 -9.40
C PRO A 81 -8.37 9.64 -10.51
N THR A 82 -7.13 9.89 -10.86
CA THR A 82 -6.70 10.80 -11.94
C THR A 82 -6.02 10.00 -13.04
N ALA A 83 -6.12 10.47 -14.29
CA ALA A 83 -5.38 9.88 -15.40
C ALA A 83 -3.87 10.03 -15.17
N ARG A 84 -3.19 8.92 -14.86
CA ARG A 84 -1.74 8.86 -14.69
C ARG A 84 -1.08 8.13 -15.87
N ARG A 85 0.24 8.26 -15.98
CA ARG A 85 1.04 7.52 -16.98
C ARG A 85 0.78 6.01 -16.82
N ARG A 86 0.48 5.32 -17.93
CA ARG A 86 0.10 3.89 -17.92
C ARG A 86 1.29 2.94 -17.67
N ASP A 87 2.50 3.45 -17.88
CA ASP A 87 3.77 2.75 -17.70
C ASP A 87 4.45 3.06 -16.36
N ALA A 88 3.79 3.82 -15.48
CA ALA A 88 4.31 4.08 -14.13
C ALA A 88 4.23 2.80 -13.28
N SER A 89 5.34 2.44 -12.63
CA SER A 89 5.35 1.32 -11.69
C SER A 89 4.53 1.66 -10.43
N VAL A 90 4.15 0.65 -9.66
CA VAL A 90 3.46 0.87 -8.37
C VAL A 90 4.27 1.73 -7.40
N VAL A 91 5.60 1.67 -7.49
CA VAL A 91 6.51 2.49 -6.68
C VAL A 91 6.49 3.94 -7.17
N ASP A 92 6.47 4.17 -8.48
CA ASP A 92 6.35 5.53 -9.04
C ASP A 92 4.99 6.17 -8.66
N LEU A 93 3.93 5.36 -8.53
CA LEU A 93 2.61 5.82 -8.14
C LEU A 93 2.54 6.26 -6.67
N LEU A 94 3.33 5.64 -5.78
CA LEU A 94 3.41 6.06 -4.37
C LEU A 94 3.97 7.49 -4.22
N GLY A 95 4.90 7.88 -5.08
CA GLY A 95 5.56 9.19 -5.02
C GLY A 95 6.43 9.35 -3.77
N ALA A 96 6.41 10.53 -3.16
CA ALA A 96 7.20 10.83 -1.96
C ALA A 96 6.65 10.10 -0.72
N VAL A 97 7.23 8.94 -0.39
CA VAL A 97 6.94 8.14 0.80
C VAL A 97 8.25 7.83 1.53
N VAL A 98 8.21 7.76 2.87
CA VAL A 98 9.41 7.51 3.69
C VAL A 98 9.71 6.01 3.85
N THR A 99 8.67 5.19 3.73
CA THR A 99 8.69 3.73 3.87
C THR A 99 7.71 3.15 2.86
N ALA A 100 8.09 2.10 2.13
CA ALA A 100 7.26 1.51 1.08
C ALA A 100 7.40 -0.02 1.08
N ALA A 101 6.26 -0.71 0.98
CA ALA A 101 6.17 -2.14 0.72
C ALA A 101 5.49 -2.34 -0.64
N ALA A 102 6.01 -3.27 -1.44
CA ALA A 102 5.44 -3.62 -2.73
C ALA A 102 5.27 -5.12 -2.85
N HIS A 103 4.29 -5.53 -3.63
CA HIS A 103 4.00 -6.90 -3.98
C HIS A 103 3.91 -7.01 -5.50
N GLU A 104 4.71 -7.94 -6.02
CA GLU A 104 4.76 -8.27 -7.44
C GLU A 104 3.57 -9.15 -7.85
N PRO A 105 3.08 -9.02 -9.08
CA PRO A 105 1.94 -9.80 -9.54
C PRO A 105 2.28 -11.29 -9.58
N ASN A 106 1.37 -12.10 -9.08
CA ASN A 106 1.45 -13.55 -8.90
C ASN A 106 2.55 -14.00 -7.92
N ALA A 107 3.15 -13.08 -7.16
CA ALA A 107 4.04 -13.49 -6.08
C ALA A 107 3.24 -14.23 -5.01
N TYR A 108 3.89 -15.23 -4.40
CA TYR A 108 3.27 -16.00 -3.33
C TYR A 108 2.98 -15.10 -2.14
N VAL A 109 1.76 -15.18 -1.61
CA VAL A 109 1.37 -14.52 -0.35
C VAL A 109 1.07 -15.59 0.67
N ALA A 110 1.71 -15.51 1.83
CA ALA A 110 1.46 -16.42 2.93
C ALA A 110 0.01 -16.33 3.44
N GLU A 111 -0.49 -17.40 4.04
CA GLU A 111 -1.79 -17.42 4.70
C GLU A 111 -1.91 -16.33 5.78
N PRO A 112 -3.10 -15.75 6.01
CA PRO A 112 -3.28 -14.71 7.00
C PRO A 112 -3.04 -15.28 8.41
N GLY A 113 -2.00 -14.78 9.07
CA GLY A 113 -1.78 -15.03 10.50
C GLY A 113 -2.75 -14.26 11.40
N PRO A 114 -2.70 -14.48 12.73
CA PRO A 114 -3.55 -13.77 13.70
C PRO A 114 -3.33 -12.24 13.71
N ASP A 115 -2.16 -11.79 13.25
CA ASP A 115 -1.81 -10.36 13.14
C ASP A 115 -2.23 -9.72 11.81
N ALA A 116 -3.04 -10.42 11.00
CA ALA A 116 -3.53 -9.87 9.74
C ALA A 116 -4.44 -8.64 10.00
N PRO A 117 -4.26 -7.55 9.25
CA PRO A 117 -5.02 -6.33 9.48
C PRO A 117 -6.50 -6.53 9.13
N ALA A 118 -7.39 -6.00 9.97
CA ALA A 118 -8.83 -6.06 9.75
C ALA A 118 -9.25 -5.25 8.51
N LEU A 119 -10.05 -5.88 7.63
CA LEU A 119 -10.53 -5.33 6.36
C LEU A 119 -11.79 -4.45 6.52
N THR A 120 -11.75 -3.49 7.44
CA THR A 120 -12.90 -2.66 7.83
C THR A 120 -12.87 -1.23 7.27
N GLY A 121 -11.78 -0.83 6.60
CA GLY A 121 -11.54 0.55 6.17
C GLY A 121 -12.19 0.96 4.86
N ASP A 122 -12.91 0.06 4.19
CA ASP A 122 -13.45 0.26 2.84
C ASP A 122 -14.29 1.54 2.72
N ARG A 123 -15.17 1.80 3.71
CA ARG A 123 -16.00 3.00 3.72
C ARG A 123 -15.16 4.28 3.79
N ALA A 124 -14.19 4.33 4.70
CA ALA A 124 -13.36 5.53 4.91
C ALA A 124 -12.50 5.83 3.68
N ALA A 125 -11.80 4.81 3.18
CA ALA A 125 -10.90 4.92 2.03
C ALA A 125 -11.63 5.33 0.75
N ARG A 126 -12.82 4.77 0.48
CA ARG A 126 -13.59 5.07 -0.73
C ARG A 126 -14.42 6.34 -0.66
N SER A 127 -14.77 6.82 0.53
CA SER A 127 -15.49 8.09 0.69
C SER A 127 -14.58 9.30 0.46
N ALA A 128 -13.28 9.14 0.69
CA ALA A 128 -12.26 10.16 0.40
C ALA A 128 -11.93 10.26 -1.10
N ALA A 129 -12.22 9.22 -1.90
CA ALA A 129 -12.06 9.25 -3.34
C ALA A 129 -13.26 9.97 -4.01
N PRO A 130 -13.04 10.97 -4.88
CA PRO A 130 -14.14 11.69 -5.52
C PRO A 130 -15.02 10.77 -6.38
N LYS A 131 -16.35 10.96 -6.25
CA LYS A 131 -17.42 10.33 -7.04
C LYS A 131 -17.40 10.82 -8.50
N SER A 132 -16.35 10.54 -9.27
CA SER A 132 -16.46 10.65 -10.72
C SER A 132 -17.16 9.40 -11.27
N MET A 133 -18.49 9.43 -11.20
CA MET A 133 -19.35 8.31 -11.62
C MET A 133 -19.35 8.11 -13.14
N ASN A 134 -18.86 9.09 -13.90
CA ASN A 134 -18.79 9.04 -15.37
C ASN A 134 -17.50 8.35 -15.87
N SER A 135 -16.39 8.44 -15.13
CA SER A 135 -15.17 7.69 -15.43
C SER A 135 -15.25 6.25 -14.94
N ALA A 136 -15.96 5.95 -13.84
CA ALA A 136 -16.08 4.59 -13.30
C ALA A 136 -16.67 3.56 -14.29
N ARG A 137 -17.65 3.92 -15.13
CA ARG A 137 -18.20 3.01 -16.16
C ARG A 137 -17.25 2.80 -17.34
N ARG A 138 -16.60 3.88 -17.79
CA ARG A 138 -15.61 3.83 -18.88
C ARG A 138 -14.35 3.08 -18.43
N TRP A 139 -13.91 3.30 -17.20
CA TRP A 139 -12.82 2.57 -16.56
C TRP A 139 -13.18 1.14 -16.22
N SER A 140 -14.39 0.82 -15.76
CA SER A 140 -14.80 -0.57 -15.52
C SER A 140 -14.72 -1.42 -16.79
N LYS A 141 -15.11 -0.87 -17.95
CA LYS A 141 -14.90 -1.54 -19.25
C LYS A 141 -13.42 -1.67 -19.63
N LEU A 142 -12.62 -0.63 -19.39
CA LEU A 142 -11.18 -0.66 -19.66
C LEU A 142 -10.42 -1.60 -18.71
N CYS A 143 -10.85 -1.72 -17.45
CA CYS A 143 -10.31 -2.65 -16.46
C CYS A 143 -10.73 -4.08 -16.78
N ALA A 144 -11.99 -4.34 -17.14
CA ALA A 144 -12.40 -5.67 -17.62
C ALA A 144 -11.57 -6.12 -18.83
N ALA A 145 -11.25 -5.18 -19.73
CA ALA A 145 -10.34 -5.44 -20.85
C ALA A 145 -8.88 -5.65 -20.39
N ALA A 146 -8.36 -4.86 -19.44
CA ALA A 146 -6.99 -4.97 -18.94
C ALA A 146 -6.75 -6.25 -18.10
N THR A 147 -7.72 -6.62 -17.25
CA THR A 147 -7.71 -7.88 -16.49
C THR A 147 -7.83 -9.09 -17.42
N ALA A 148 -8.56 -8.95 -18.54
CA ALA A 148 -8.63 -9.99 -19.58
C ALA A 148 -7.37 -10.08 -20.47
N TYR A 149 -6.57 -9.01 -20.55
CA TYR A 149 -5.38 -8.96 -21.41
C TYR A 149 -4.11 -9.52 -20.75
N ARG A 150 -4.15 -9.81 -19.44
CA ARG A 150 -3.00 -10.36 -18.68
C ARG A 150 -3.17 -11.85 -18.31
N ALA A 151 -4.06 -12.54 -19.01
CA ALA A 151 -4.24 -14.00 -18.96
C ALA A 151 -3.35 -14.71 -19.98
#